data_AF-A0A9X3QWP0-F1
#
_entry.id   AF-A0A9X3QWP0-F1
#
_cell.length_a   1.000
_cell.length_b   1.000
_cell.length_c   1.000
_cell.angle_alpha   90.00
_cell.angle_beta   90.00
_cell.angle_gamma   90.00
#
_symmetry.space_group_name_H-M   'P 1'
#
loop_
_entity.id
_entity.type
_entity.pdbx_description
1 polymer ?
#
loop_
_entity_poly.entity_id
_entity_poly.type
_entity_poly.pdbx_seq_one_letter_code
_entity_poly.pdbx_strand_id
1 'polypeptide(L)'
;GNQMAEAAEDLAKRTEQQAASLEETAAAVDEITVTVRSSAERAKDADQIVRQAKQSADDSAIVVNNAIDAMGRIEEASRQIEQITGVIDEIAFQTNLLALNAGVEAARAGDAGKGFAVVAQEVRELAQRSAKAAKEIKVLINKSTAEVNTGSHLVQETGSVLAKISSQIVTISQHVETIARGSHDQSSALQGVNSTVNQMDQMTQHNAA
;
A
#
# COMPACT_ATOMS: atom_id res chain seq x y z
N GLY A 1 68.89 -36.44 -31.36
CA GLY A 1 69.71 -36.01 -30.21
C GLY A 1 69.16 -34.71 -29.69
N ASN A 2 69.84 -33.58 -29.94
CA ASN A 2 69.46 -32.25 -29.43
C ASN A 2 68.05 -31.79 -29.77
N GLN A 3 67.57 -31.98 -31.01
CA GLN A 3 66.24 -31.49 -31.41
C GLN A 3 65.08 -32.17 -30.65
N MET A 4 65.23 -33.44 -30.23
CA MET A 4 64.22 -34.12 -29.40
C MET A 4 64.26 -33.63 -27.95
N ALA A 5 65.45 -33.28 -27.44
CA ALA A 5 65.60 -32.75 -26.10
C ALA A 5 65.01 -31.33 -25.99
N GLU A 6 65.29 -30.46 -26.96
CA GLU A 6 64.70 -29.11 -27.03
C GLU A 6 63.17 -29.16 -27.18
N ALA A 7 62.64 -30.07 -28.01
CA ALA A 7 61.20 -30.22 -28.17
C ALA A 7 60.50 -30.76 -26.90
N ALA A 8 61.16 -31.66 -26.16
CA ALA A 8 60.64 -32.16 -24.88
C ALA A 8 60.69 -31.09 -23.79
N GLU A 9 61.75 -30.27 -23.76
CA GLU A 9 61.89 -29.15 -22.83
C GLU A 9 60.84 -28.05 -23.10
N ASP A 10 60.58 -27.71 -24.37
CA ASP A 10 59.50 -26.79 -24.76
C ASP A 10 58.13 -27.34 -24.36
N LEU A 11 57.86 -28.63 -24.62
CA LEU A 11 56.61 -29.26 -24.24
C LEU A 11 56.41 -29.24 -22.72
N ALA A 12 57.43 -29.60 -21.93
CA ALA A 12 57.36 -29.58 -20.48
C ALA A 12 57.04 -28.17 -19.95
N LYS A 13 57.73 -27.15 -20.47
CA LYS A 13 57.52 -25.75 -20.07
C LYS A 13 56.11 -25.25 -20.41
N ARG A 14 55.57 -25.66 -21.56
CA ARG A 14 54.19 -25.35 -21.97
C ARG A 14 53.16 -26.10 -21.12
N THR A 15 53.39 -27.37 -20.81
CA THR A 15 52.53 -28.16 -19.91
C THR A 15 52.48 -27.54 -18.51
N GLU A 16 53.62 -27.06 -18.01
CA GLU A 16 53.73 -26.40 -16.70
C GLU A 16 52.95 -25.06 -16.68
N GLN A 17 53.08 -24.22 -17.73
CA GLN A 17 52.26 -23.02 -17.88
C GLN A 17 50.76 -23.32 -18.02
N GLN A 18 50.42 -24.40 -18.72
CA GLN A 18 49.03 -24.82 -18.90
C GLN A 18 48.42 -25.32 -17.58
N ALA A 19 49.19 -26.05 -16.76
CA ALA A 19 48.79 -26.46 -15.42
C ALA A 19 48.48 -25.26 -14.53
N ALA A 20 49.38 -24.26 -14.49
CA ALA A 20 49.16 -23.04 -13.71
C ALA A 20 47.90 -22.26 -14.16
N SER A 21 47.66 -22.19 -15.47
CA SER A 21 46.46 -21.53 -16.03
C SER A 21 45.16 -22.30 -15.69
N LEU A 22 45.22 -23.63 -15.68
CA LEU A 22 44.09 -24.48 -15.28
C LEU A 22 43.78 -24.34 -13.79
N GLU A 23 44.80 -24.26 -12.94
CA GLU A 23 44.64 -24.08 -11.49
C GLU A 23 43.97 -22.73 -11.17
N GLU A 24 44.39 -21.64 -11.84
CA GLU A 24 43.76 -20.32 -11.73
C GLU A 24 42.31 -20.34 -12.24
N THR A 25 42.05 -21.03 -13.36
CA THR A 25 40.71 -21.19 -13.91
C THR A 25 39.79 -21.99 -12.98
N ALA A 26 40.29 -23.06 -12.37
CA ALA A 26 39.56 -23.87 -11.41
C ALA A 26 39.16 -23.04 -10.19
N ALA A 27 40.10 -22.26 -9.64
CA ALA A 27 39.84 -21.37 -8.52
C ALA A 27 38.76 -20.33 -8.84
N ALA A 28 38.81 -19.72 -10.03
CA ALA A 28 37.79 -18.77 -10.49
C ALA A 28 36.40 -19.42 -10.66
N VAL A 29 36.35 -20.65 -11.18
CA VAL A 29 35.09 -21.41 -11.33
C VAL A 29 34.48 -21.76 -9.97
N ASP A 30 35.30 -22.14 -8.98
CA ASP A 30 34.84 -22.41 -7.62
C ASP A 30 34.29 -21.13 -6.94
N GLU A 31 34.98 -20.00 -7.07
CA GLU A 31 34.50 -18.71 -6.55
C GLU A 31 33.16 -18.29 -7.18
N ILE A 32 33.03 -18.45 -8.50
CA ILE A 32 31.77 -18.18 -9.20
C ILE A 32 30.68 -19.15 -8.73
N THR A 33 30.99 -20.43 -8.51
CA THR A 33 30.04 -21.44 -8.03
C THR A 33 29.49 -21.07 -6.65
N VAL A 34 30.35 -20.62 -5.74
CA VAL A 34 29.94 -20.12 -4.42
C VAL A 34 29.03 -18.90 -4.55
N THR A 35 29.39 -17.96 -5.43
CA THR A 35 28.62 -16.73 -5.66
C THR A 35 27.23 -17.03 -6.24
N VAL A 36 27.14 -17.92 -7.23
CA VAL A 36 25.87 -18.34 -7.86
C VAL A 36 24.97 -19.04 -6.85
N ARG A 37 25.53 -19.91 -6.00
CA ARG A 37 24.77 -20.56 -4.91
C ARG A 37 24.22 -19.53 -3.93
N SER A 38 25.03 -18.56 -3.51
CA SER A 38 24.59 -17.48 -2.63
C SER A 38 23.48 -16.63 -3.27
N SER A 39 23.58 -16.34 -4.58
CA SER A 39 22.51 -15.64 -5.30
C SER A 39 21.19 -16.44 -5.33
N ALA A 40 21.24 -17.76 -5.52
CA ALA A 40 20.05 -18.60 -5.47
C ALA A 40 19.37 -18.58 -4.09
N GLU A 41 20.15 -18.67 -3.02
CA GLU A 41 19.66 -18.57 -1.64
C GLU A 41 19.03 -17.20 -1.37
N ARG A 42 19.71 -16.11 -1.76
CA ARG A 42 19.18 -14.74 -1.62
C ARG A 42 17.90 -14.51 -2.43
N ALA A 43 17.79 -15.10 -3.62
CA ALA A 43 16.58 -15.01 -4.42
C ALA A 43 15.41 -15.73 -3.72
N LYS A 44 15.65 -16.89 -3.10
CA LYS A 44 14.64 -17.59 -2.31
C LYS A 44 14.17 -16.78 -1.10
N ASP A 45 15.11 -16.16 -0.37
CA ASP A 45 14.77 -15.30 0.76
C ASP A 45 13.98 -14.06 0.31
N ALA A 46 14.37 -13.46 -0.82
CA ALA A 46 13.64 -12.36 -1.43
C ALA A 46 12.21 -12.76 -1.83
N ASP A 47 12.00 -13.97 -2.39
CA ASP A 47 10.65 -14.46 -2.73
C ASP A 47 9.75 -14.53 -1.50
N GLN A 48 10.29 -15.00 -0.36
CA GLN A 48 9.54 -15.05 0.89
C GLN A 48 9.13 -13.65 1.37
N ILE A 49 10.04 -12.68 1.33
CA ILE A 49 9.76 -11.28 1.70
C ILE A 49 8.69 -10.68 0.77
N VAL A 50 8.81 -10.92 -0.53
CA VAL A 50 7.85 -10.42 -1.53
C VAL A 50 6.46 -11.01 -1.31
N ARG A 51 6.35 -12.30 -0.96
CA ARG A 51 5.06 -12.93 -0.59
C ARG A 51 4.44 -12.29 0.65
N GLN A 52 5.24 -12.01 1.67
CA GLN A 52 4.76 -11.32 2.88
C GLN A 52 4.31 -9.89 2.58
N ALA A 53 5.07 -9.16 1.75
CA ALA A 53 4.71 -7.82 1.30
C ALA A 53 3.39 -7.83 0.51
N LYS A 54 3.20 -8.83 -0.36
CA LYS A 54 1.94 -9.02 -1.10
C LYS A 54 0.75 -9.21 -0.15
N GLN A 55 0.88 -10.12 0.82
CA GLN A 55 -0.18 -10.35 1.82
C GLN A 55 -0.51 -9.07 2.58
N SER A 56 0.52 -8.32 3.00
CA SER A 56 0.34 -7.05 3.72
C SER A 56 -0.36 -5.99 2.87
N ALA A 57 -0.08 -5.94 1.56
CA ALA A 57 -0.76 -5.05 0.63
C ALA A 57 -2.23 -5.45 0.42
N ASP A 58 -2.52 -6.75 0.30
CA ASP A 58 -3.87 -7.28 0.15
C ASP A 58 -4.71 -7.01 1.43
N ASP A 59 -4.13 -7.21 2.62
CA ASP A 59 -4.77 -6.88 3.90
C ASP A 59 -5.02 -5.37 4.03
N SER A 60 -4.07 -4.54 3.59
CA SER A 60 -4.22 -3.08 3.59
C SER A 60 -5.34 -2.62 2.67
N ALA A 61 -5.54 -3.29 1.53
CA ALA A 61 -6.65 -2.99 0.62
C ALA A 61 -8.01 -3.24 1.28
N ILE A 62 -8.15 -4.30 2.09
CA ILE A 62 -9.36 -4.57 2.87
C ILE A 62 -9.62 -3.44 3.87
N VAL A 63 -8.59 -3.00 4.60
CA VAL A 63 -8.71 -1.90 5.58
C VAL A 63 -9.14 -0.59 4.91
N VAL A 64 -8.56 -0.26 3.75
CA VAL A 64 -8.95 0.93 2.99
C VAL A 64 -10.40 0.85 2.52
N ASN A 65 -10.85 -0.29 2.00
CA ASN A 65 -12.26 -0.46 1.60
C ASN A 65 -13.20 -0.29 2.79
N ASN A 66 -12.87 -0.88 3.95
CA ASN A 66 -13.66 -0.70 5.17
C ASN A 66 -13.72 0.77 5.62
N ALA A 67 -12.64 1.53 5.41
CA ALA A 67 -12.59 2.96 5.72
C ALA A 67 -13.48 3.78 4.76
N ILE A 68 -13.49 3.45 3.46
CA ILE A 68 -14.40 4.07 2.48
C ILE A 68 -15.86 3.82 2.88
N ASP A 69 -16.21 2.58 3.21
CA ASP A 69 -17.56 2.22 3.65
C ASP A 69 -17.96 2.97 4.92
N ALA A 70 -17.03 3.14 5.86
CA ALA A 70 -17.27 3.91 7.09
C ALA A 70 -17.54 5.39 6.79
N MET A 71 -16.76 6.00 5.88
CA MET A 71 -16.99 7.39 5.46
C MET A 71 -18.35 7.55 4.77
N GLY A 72 -18.75 6.57 3.93
CA GLY A 72 -20.09 6.56 3.31
C GLY A 72 -21.23 6.54 4.34
N ARG A 73 -21.10 5.74 5.40
CA ARG A 73 -22.09 5.73 6.50
C ARG A 73 -22.14 7.06 7.27
N ILE A 74 -21.00 7.71 7.47
CA ILE A 74 -20.95 9.03 8.13
C ILE A 74 -21.62 10.10 7.25
N GLU A 75 -21.40 10.05 5.94
CA GLU A 75 -22.03 10.95 4.98
C GLU A 75 -23.56 10.78 4.97
N GLU A 76 -24.05 9.53 4.98
CA GLU A 76 -25.48 9.23 5.09
C GLU A 76 -26.09 9.72 6.41
N ALA A 77 -25.42 9.47 7.54
CA ALA A 77 -25.86 9.97 8.84
C ALA A 77 -25.91 11.51 8.88
N SER A 78 -24.94 12.18 8.24
CA SER A 78 -24.90 13.65 8.13
C SER A 78 -26.08 14.18 7.33
N ARG A 79 -26.45 13.54 6.22
CA ARG A 79 -27.66 13.87 5.43
C ARG A 79 -28.94 13.71 6.25
N GLN A 80 -29.06 12.64 7.03
CA GLN A 80 -30.21 12.43 7.91
C GLN A 80 -30.32 13.52 8.98
N ILE A 81 -29.21 13.92 9.59
CA ILE A 81 -29.19 15.03 10.55
C ILE A 81 -29.60 16.34 9.86
N GLU A 82 -29.12 16.61 8.64
CA GLU A 82 -29.53 17.81 7.89
C GLU A 82 -31.06 17.85 7.70
N GLN A 83 -31.67 16.74 7.29
CA GLN A 83 -33.13 16.64 7.13
C GLN A 83 -33.87 16.92 8.45
N ILE A 84 -33.42 16.32 9.56
CA ILE A 84 -34.01 16.54 10.89
C ILE A 84 -33.88 18.01 11.30
N THR A 85 -32.71 18.63 11.09
CA THR A 85 -32.51 20.05 11.42
C THR A 85 -33.41 20.97 10.59
N GLY A 86 -33.71 20.60 9.34
CA GLY A 86 -34.68 21.30 8.51
C GLY A 86 -36.10 21.24 9.09
N VAL A 87 -36.54 20.06 9.56
CA VAL A 87 -37.83 19.90 10.23
C VAL A 87 -37.89 20.72 11.53
N ILE A 88 -36.79 20.79 12.30
CA ILE A 88 -36.73 21.62 13.52
C ILE A 88 -36.87 23.11 13.20
N ASP A 89 -36.22 23.61 12.15
CA ASP A 89 -36.36 25.01 11.70
C ASP A 89 -37.80 25.31 11.26
N GLU A 90 -38.46 24.37 10.57
CA GLU A 90 -39.87 24.49 10.20
C GLU A 90 -40.80 24.52 11.42
N ILE A 91 -40.60 23.63 12.40
CA ILE A 91 -41.38 23.61 13.65
C ILE A 91 -41.17 24.93 14.41
N ALA A 92 -39.94 25.42 14.49
CA ALA A 92 -39.63 26.69 15.12
C ALA A 92 -40.34 27.86 14.42
N PHE A 93 -40.37 27.86 13.08
CA PHE A 93 -41.09 28.87 12.30
C PHE A 93 -42.61 28.83 12.54
N GLN A 94 -43.22 27.64 12.52
CA GLN A 94 -44.64 27.46 12.81
C GLN A 94 -44.98 27.90 14.24
N THR A 95 -44.15 27.55 15.22
CA THR A 95 -44.31 27.95 16.63
C THR A 95 -44.24 29.47 16.79
N ASN A 96 -43.32 30.13 16.09
CA ASN A 96 -43.21 31.59 16.08
C ASN A 96 -44.45 32.26 15.47
N LEU A 97 -45.05 31.68 14.42
CA LEU A 97 -46.31 32.15 13.83
C LEU A 97 -47.51 31.96 14.77
N LEU A 98 -47.62 30.80 15.42
CA LEU A 98 -48.65 30.51 16.42
C LEU A 98 -48.57 31.50 17.59
N ALA A 99 -47.36 31.75 18.10
CA ALA A 99 -47.11 32.70 19.18
C ALA A 99 -47.45 34.14 18.78
N LEU A 100 -47.15 34.54 17.54
CA LEU A 100 -47.54 35.84 17.00
C LEU A 100 -49.07 36.00 16.98
N ASN A 101 -49.80 34.99 16.46
CA ASN A 101 -51.26 35.02 16.42
C ASN A 101 -51.86 35.07 17.83
N ALA A 102 -51.32 34.31 18.78
CA ALA A 102 -51.74 34.34 20.18
C ALA A 102 -51.49 35.71 20.83
N GLY A 103 -50.36 36.36 20.51
CA GLY A 103 -50.07 37.72 20.98
C GLY A 103 -51.05 38.76 20.43
N VAL A 104 -51.45 38.63 19.17
CA VAL A 104 -52.48 39.50 18.55
C VAL A 104 -53.84 39.32 19.23
N GLU A 105 -54.27 38.08 19.47
CA GLU A 105 -55.56 37.82 20.12
C GLU A 105 -55.55 38.24 21.59
N ALA A 106 -54.42 38.09 22.28
CA ALA A 106 -54.23 38.58 23.64
C ALA A 106 -54.34 40.11 23.73
N ALA A 107 -53.76 40.84 22.76
CA ALA A 107 -53.92 42.29 22.68
C ALA A 107 -55.38 42.69 22.42
N ARG A 108 -56.10 41.90 21.61
CA ARG A 108 -57.53 42.11 21.31
C ARG A 108 -58.43 41.91 22.54
N ALA A 109 -58.06 40.99 23.44
CA ALA A 109 -58.77 40.73 24.69
C ALA A 109 -58.53 41.80 25.79
N GLY A 110 -57.67 42.80 25.54
CA GLY A 110 -57.42 43.90 26.46
C GLY A 110 -56.84 43.45 27.80
N ASP A 111 -57.41 43.93 28.92
CA ASP A 111 -56.91 43.63 30.27
C ASP A 111 -56.98 42.14 30.62
N ALA A 112 -57.95 41.40 30.10
CA ALA A 112 -58.10 39.96 30.32
C ALA A 112 -57.00 39.13 29.60
N GLY A 113 -56.38 39.69 28.56
CA GLY A 113 -55.35 39.02 27.76
C GLY A 113 -53.91 39.24 28.22
N LYS A 114 -53.66 40.10 29.23
CA LYS A 114 -52.30 40.48 29.65
C LYS A 114 -51.40 39.29 30.01
N GLY A 115 -51.93 38.29 30.74
CA GLY A 115 -51.18 37.08 31.08
C GLY A 115 -50.85 36.22 29.85
N PHE A 116 -51.80 36.08 28.92
CA PHE A 116 -51.59 35.36 27.66
C PHE A 116 -50.57 36.06 26.75
N ALA A 117 -50.53 37.39 26.73
CA ALA A 117 -49.57 38.16 25.95
C ALA A 117 -48.12 37.87 26.39
N VAL A 118 -47.86 37.75 27.70
CA VAL A 118 -46.53 37.41 28.23
C VAL A 118 -46.11 36.01 27.79
N VAL A 119 -47.02 35.02 27.92
CA VAL A 119 -46.73 33.64 27.48
C VAL A 119 -46.47 33.58 25.98
N ALA A 120 -47.27 34.29 25.17
CA ALA A 120 -47.08 34.36 23.73
C ALA A 120 -45.71 34.95 23.36
N GLN A 121 -45.24 35.97 24.07
CA GLN A 121 -43.90 36.52 23.84
C GLN A 121 -42.79 35.54 24.22
N GLU A 122 -42.89 34.86 25.36
CA GLU A 122 -41.89 33.87 25.79
C GLU A 122 -41.78 32.69 24.81
N VAL A 123 -42.92 32.19 24.33
CA VAL A 123 -42.97 31.12 23.30
C VAL A 123 -42.34 31.59 21.99
N ARG A 124 -42.56 32.86 21.61
CA ARG A 124 -41.96 33.45 20.41
C ARG A 124 -40.44 33.55 20.53
N GLU A 125 -39.93 34.01 21.68
CA GLU A 125 -38.49 34.09 21.93
C GLU A 125 -37.84 32.70 21.93
N LEU A 126 -38.49 31.70 22.54
CA LEU A 126 -38.03 30.31 22.50
C LEU A 126 -37.99 29.76 21.07
N ALA A 127 -39.02 30.01 20.26
CA ALA A 127 -39.07 29.60 18.86
C ALA A 127 -37.93 30.23 18.04
N GLN A 128 -37.64 31.52 18.23
CA GLN A 128 -36.53 32.19 17.56
C GLN A 128 -35.16 31.62 17.97
N ARG A 129 -34.98 31.30 19.25
CA ARG A 129 -33.77 30.63 19.75
C ARG A 129 -33.59 29.24 19.13
N SER A 130 -34.66 28.46 19.02
CA SER A 130 -34.64 27.14 18.37
C SER A 130 -34.27 27.23 16.89
N ALA A 131 -34.85 28.18 16.14
CA ALA A 131 -34.51 28.40 14.73
C ALA A 131 -33.03 28.80 14.55
N LYS A 132 -32.50 29.65 15.45
CA LYS A 132 -31.08 30.02 15.43
C LYS A 132 -30.18 28.79 15.68
N ALA A 133 -30.49 27.98 16.69
CA ALA A 133 -29.73 26.78 16.99
C ALA A 133 -29.78 25.76 15.84
N ALA A 134 -30.95 25.57 15.21
CA ALA A 134 -31.10 24.69 14.05
C ALA A 134 -30.19 25.13 12.88
N LYS A 135 -30.10 26.44 12.61
CA LYS A 135 -29.20 27.01 11.59
C LYS A 135 -27.72 26.80 11.93
N GLU A 136 -27.32 26.99 13.19
CA GLU A 136 -25.95 26.74 13.63
C GLU A 136 -25.56 25.26 13.47
N ILE A 137 -26.45 24.34 13.84
CA ILE A 137 -26.24 22.90 13.62
C ILE A 137 -26.10 22.61 12.12
N LYS A 138 -26.96 23.19 11.27
CA LYS A 138 -26.89 23.01 9.82
C LYS A 138 -25.54 23.45 9.24
N VAL A 139 -24.99 24.57 9.71
CA VAL A 139 -23.65 25.02 9.32
C VAL A 139 -22.57 24.02 9.71
N LEU A 140 -22.63 23.47 10.94
CA LEU A 140 -21.68 22.46 11.40
C LEU A 140 -21.78 21.17 10.59
N ILE A 141 -22.98 20.68 10.29
CA ILE A 141 -23.20 19.47 9.49
C ILE A 141 -22.70 19.64 8.06
N ASN A 142 -22.91 20.81 7.45
CA ASN A 142 -22.37 21.11 6.13
C ASN A 142 -20.84 21.08 6.12
N LYS A 143 -20.21 21.65 7.17
CA LYS A 143 -18.75 21.57 7.33
C LYS A 143 -18.29 20.12 7.51
N SER A 144 -18.92 19.35 8.40
CA SER A 144 -18.60 17.94 8.60
C SER A 144 -18.74 17.11 7.32
N THR A 145 -19.77 17.37 6.51
CA THR A 145 -19.97 16.70 5.22
C THR A 145 -18.83 17.00 4.24
N ALA A 146 -18.38 18.25 4.18
CA ALA A 146 -17.24 18.64 3.34
C ALA A 146 -15.92 17.95 3.78
N GLU A 147 -15.68 17.86 5.09
CA GLU A 147 -14.52 17.14 5.64
C GLU A 147 -14.56 15.64 5.35
N VAL A 148 -15.73 15.01 5.49
CA VAL A 148 -15.94 13.58 5.17
C VAL A 148 -15.72 13.31 3.69
N ASN A 149 -16.21 14.17 2.80
CA ASN A 149 -15.99 14.04 1.36
C ASN A 149 -14.50 14.16 1.00
N THR A 150 -13.80 15.10 1.62
CA THR A 150 -12.35 15.26 1.44
C THR A 150 -11.60 14.04 1.96
N GLY A 151 -11.95 13.55 3.15
CA GLY A 151 -11.38 12.34 3.73
C GLY A 151 -11.63 11.09 2.87
N SER A 152 -12.83 10.93 2.35
CA SER A 152 -13.19 9.84 1.43
C SER A 152 -12.32 9.85 0.17
N HIS A 153 -12.12 11.02 -0.43
CA HIS A 153 -11.24 11.17 -1.60
C HIS A 153 -9.79 10.77 -1.30
N LEU A 154 -9.24 11.21 -0.17
CA LEU A 154 -7.87 10.86 0.24
C LEU A 154 -7.69 9.35 0.51
N VAL A 155 -8.70 8.72 1.12
CA VAL A 155 -8.69 7.27 1.34
C VAL A 155 -8.78 6.51 0.01
N GLN A 156 -9.61 6.99 -0.94
CA GLN A 156 -9.71 6.40 -2.27
C GLN A 156 -8.39 6.53 -3.07
N GLU A 157 -7.73 7.68 -2.99
CA GLU A 157 -6.41 7.88 -3.58
C GLU A 157 -5.37 6.93 -2.96
N THR A 158 -5.40 6.76 -1.63
CA THR A 158 -4.57 5.79 -0.91
C THR A 158 -4.80 4.37 -1.42
N GLY A 159 -6.06 3.98 -1.66
CA GLY A 159 -6.40 2.68 -2.26
C GLY A 159 -5.82 2.48 -3.65
N SER A 160 -5.85 3.52 -4.50
CA SER A 160 -5.24 3.49 -5.84
C SER A 160 -3.71 3.31 -5.78
N VAL A 161 -3.04 3.98 -4.83
CA VAL A 161 -1.59 3.82 -4.61
C VAL A 161 -1.27 2.40 -4.13
N LEU A 162 -2.03 1.86 -3.19
CA LEU A 162 -1.84 0.48 -2.73
C LEU A 162 -2.05 -0.54 -3.85
N ALA A 163 -3.03 -0.33 -4.74
CA ALA A 163 -3.23 -1.19 -5.90
C ALA A 163 -2.01 -1.18 -6.85
N LYS A 164 -1.40 0.00 -7.07
CA LYS A 164 -0.15 0.11 -7.84
C LYS A 164 1.01 -0.62 -7.16
N ILE A 165 1.14 -0.48 -5.83
CA ILE A 165 2.16 -1.20 -5.05
C ILE A 165 1.97 -2.72 -5.18
N SER A 166 0.74 -3.22 -5.05
CA SER A 166 0.45 -4.65 -5.21
C SER A 166 0.85 -5.14 -6.62
N SER A 167 0.54 -4.37 -7.67
CA SER A 167 1.00 -4.69 -9.03
C SER A 167 2.53 -4.71 -9.15
N GLN A 168 3.25 -3.78 -8.50
CA GLN A 168 4.71 -3.76 -8.51
C GLN A 168 5.30 -4.96 -7.77
N ILE A 169 4.69 -5.38 -6.65
CA ILE A 169 5.10 -6.57 -5.89
C ILE A 169 4.97 -7.83 -6.76
N VAL A 170 3.92 -7.95 -7.57
CA VAL A 170 3.76 -9.06 -8.52
C VAL A 170 4.92 -9.09 -9.54
N THR A 171 5.28 -7.93 -10.11
CA THR A 171 6.41 -7.83 -11.04
C THR A 171 7.74 -8.19 -10.36
N ILE A 172 7.96 -7.75 -9.11
CA ILE A 172 9.16 -8.10 -8.34
C ILE A 172 9.20 -9.61 -8.10
N SER A 173 8.08 -10.25 -7.75
CA SER A 173 8.01 -11.71 -7.57
C SER A 173 8.43 -12.44 -8.84
N GLN A 174 7.97 -11.99 -10.01
CA GLN A 174 8.35 -12.59 -11.30
C GLN A 174 9.86 -12.45 -11.59
N HIS A 175 10.45 -11.30 -11.27
CA HIS A 175 11.89 -11.10 -11.42
C HIS A 175 12.70 -11.99 -10.48
N VAL A 176 12.29 -12.10 -9.21
CA VAL A 176 12.94 -12.97 -8.24
C VAL A 176 12.87 -14.43 -8.66
N GLU A 177 11.73 -14.89 -9.16
CA GLU A 177 11.59 -16.25 -9.71
C GLU A 177 12.54 -16.48 -10.90
N THR A 178 12.68 -15.49 -11.77
CA THR A 178 13.58 -15.54 -12.92
C THR A 178 15.04 -15.60 -12.49
N ILE A 179 15.44 -14.84 -11.46
CA ILE A 179 16.78 -14.87 -10.88
C ILE A 179 17.05 -16.24 -10.25
N ALA A 180 16.12 -16.76 -9.44
CA ALA A 180 16.26 -18.06 -8.80
C ALA A 180 16.46 -19.18 -9.83
N ARG A 181 15.67 -19.17 -10.90
CA ARG A 181 15.80 -20.11 -12.03
C ARG A 181 17.15 -19.96 -12.74
N GLY A 182 17.53 -18.72 -13.08
CA GLY A 182 18.81 -18.44 -13.74
C GLY A 182 20.02 -18.86 -12.90
N SER A 183 19.99 -18.63 -11.58
CA SER A 183 21.05 -19.09 -10.67
C SER A 183 21.09 -20.62 -10.55
N HIS A 184 19.94 -21.30 -10.62
CA HIS A 184 19.91 -22.76 -10.66
C HIS A 184 20.55 -23.31 -11.94
N ASP A 185 20.16 -22.77 -13.10
CA ASP A 185 20.71 -23.16 -14.41
C ASP A 185 22.22 -22.89 -14.49
N GLN A 186 22.67 -21.74 -13.98
CA GLN A 186 24.10 -21.40 -13.87
C GLN A 186 24.86 -22.39 -12.99
N SER A 187 24.28 -22.79 -11.85
CA SER A 187 24.90 -23.76 -10.95
C SER A 187 25.08 -25.11 -11.64
N SER A 188 24.08 -25.58 -12.39
CA SER A 188 24.19 -26.82 -13.18
C SER A 188 25.23 -26.70 -14.29
N ALA A 189 25.30 -25.56 -14.99
CA ALA A 189 26.32 -25.33 -16.02
C ALA A 189 27.74 -25.34 -15.44
N LEU A 190 27.94 -24.70 -14.27
CA LEU A 190 29.24 -24.66 -13.59
C LEU A 190 29.69 -26.04 -13.11
N GLN A 191 28.78 -26.93 -12.71
CA GLN A 191 29.13 -28.32 -12.43
C GLN A 191 29.72 -29.04 -13.66
N GLY A 192 29.18 -28.77 -14.85
CA GLY A 192 29.73 -29.29 -16.11
C GLY A 192 31.10 -28.69 -16.45
N VAL A 193 31.29 -27.39 -16.22
CA VAL A 193 32.59 -26.73 -16.39
C VAL A 193 33.62 -27.31 -15.43
N ASN A 194 33.29 -27.47 -14.15
CA ASN A 194 34.19 -28.03 -13.15
C ASN A 194 34.59 -29.48 -13.49
N SER A 195 33.66 -30.30 -14.01
CA SER A 195 34.00 -31.64 -14.51
C SER A 195 34.99 -31.59 -15.67
N THR A 196 34.85 -30.62 -16.57
CA THR A 196 35.73 -30.45 -17.74
C THR A 196 37.12 -29.97 -17.33
N VAL A 197 37.21 -29.04 -16.39
CA VAL A 197 38.48 -28.55 -15.83
C VAL A 197 39.24 -29.68 -15.14
N ASN A 198 38.55 -30.51 -14.32
CA ASN A 198 39.16 -31.69 -13.71
C ASN A 198 39.70 -32.69 -14.75
N GLN A 199 39.00 -32.87 -15.87
CA GLN A 199 39.47 -33.73 -16.96
C GLN A 199 40.69 -33.15 -17.68
N MET A 200 40.75 -31.83 -17.88
CA MET A 200 41.91 -31.16 -18.46
C MET A 200 43.13 -31.19 -17.52
N ASP A 201 42.93 -31.04 -16.21
CA ASP A 201 44.00 -31.17 -15.21
C ASP A 201 44.62 -32.58 -15.25
N GLN A 202 43.79 -33.63 -15.28
CA GLN A 202 44.28 -35.02 -15.41
C GLN A 202 45.09 -35.25 -16.70
N MET A 203 44.65 -34.70 -17.84
CA MET A 203 45.42 -34.80 -19.09
C MET A 203 46.73 -34.01 -19.03
N THR A 204 46.73 -32.85 -18.38
CA THR A 204 47.94 -32.03 -18.21
C THR A 204 48.97 -32.75 -17.33
N GLN A 205 48.53 -33.35 -16.22
CA GLN A 205 49.39 -34.19 -15.39
C GLN A 205 49.93 -35.41 -16.16
N HIS A 206 49.11 -36.04 -17.01
CA HIS A 206 49.58 -37.16 -17.83
C HIS A 206 50.63 -36.74 -18.86
N ASN A 207 50.54 -35.53 -19.42
CA ASN A 207 51.54 -34.98 -20.34
C ASN A 207 52.83 -34.49 -19.65
N ALA A 208 52.79 -34.26 -18.34
CA ALA A 208 53.93 -33.86 -17.53
C ALA A 208 54.72 -35.05 -16.95
N ALA A 209 54.11 -36.24 -16.92
CA ALA A 209 54.67 -37.51 -16.43
C ALA A 209 55.38 -38.29 -17.55
#